data_AF-A0A8H7SF34-F1
#
_entry.id   AF-A0A8H7SF34-F1
#
_cell.length_a   1.000
_cell.length_b   1.000
_cell.length_c   1.000
_cell.angle_alpha   90.00
_cell.angle_beta   90.00
_cell.angle_gamma   90.00
#
_symmetry.space_group_name_H-M   'P 1'
#
loop_
_entity.id
_entity.type
_entity.pdbx_description
1 polymer ?
#
loop_
_entity_poly.entity_id
_entity_poly.type
_entity_poly.pdbx_seq_one_letter_code
_entity_poly.pdbx_strand_id
1 'polypeptide(L)'
;MFLEVKKQGKQANIYESDLVKLGKEMKIGVEKLVNEGVEEPEVVGIVVEGVEMTTYKLDLKYDGQYRMYVLNSCYLSRKMIMTFP
;
A
#
# COMPACT_ATOMS: atom_id res chain seq x y z
N MET A 1 -6.66 6.69 0.16
CA MET A 1 -5.93 5.65 0.93
C MET A 1 -6.25 4.31 0.30
N PHE A 2 -5.23 3.56 -0.11
CA PHE A 2 -5.38 2.19 -0.64
C PHE A 2 -4.89 1.19 0.41
N LEU A 3 -5.68 0.15 0.68
CA LEU A 3 -5.34 -0.89 1.64
C LEU A 3 -5.50 -2.26 0.98
N GLU A 4 -4.43 -3.04 0.91
CA GLU A 4 -4.47 -4.42 0.46
C GLU A 4 -4.06 -5.36 1.61
N VAL A 5 -4.93 -6.32 1.94
CA VAL A 5 -4.72 -7.30 3.03
C VAL A 5 -4.74 -8.71 2.44
N LYS A 6 -3.70 -9.50 2.72
CA LYS A 6 -3.63 -10.93 2.35
C LYS A 6 -3.65 -11.83 3.57
N LYS A 7 -4.34 -12.98 3.47
CA LYS A 7 -4.27 -14.06 4.47
C LYS A 7 -2.92 -14.77 4.39
N GLN A 8 -2.39 -15.21 5.53
CA GLN A 8 -1.22 -16.11 5.58
C GLN A 8 -1.48 -17.37 4.74
N GLY A 9 -0.50 -17.75 3.92
CA GLY A 9 -0.48 -19.04 3.20
C GLY A 9 -1.02 -19.03 1.77
N LYS A 10 -1.48 -17.91 1.23
CA LYS A 10 -1.71 -17.77 -0.22
C LYS A 10 -0.44 -17.22 -0.88
N GLN A 11 0.22 -18.04 -1.71
CA GLN A 11 1.22 -17.53 -2.65
C GLN A 11 0.57 -16.48 -3.54
N ALA A 12 1.22 -15.32 -3.65
CA ALA A 12 0.90 -14.32 -4.66
C ALA A 12 0.99 -14.97 -6.06
N ASN A 13 0.21 -14.44 -7.00
CA ASN A 13 0.27 -14.83 -8.39
C ASN A 13 1.73 -14.83 -8.87
N ILE A 14 2.22 -15.93 -9.45
CA ILE A 14 3.65 -16.14 -9.82
C ILE A 14 4.18 -15.06 -10.78
N TYR A 15 3.25 -14.33 -11.41
CA TYR A 15 3.51 -13.34 -12.45
C TYR A 15 3.65 -11.90 -11.94
N GLU A 16 3.15 -11.56 -10.74
CA GLU A 16 3.17 -10.17 -10.24
C GLU A 16 3.11 -10.09 -8.71
N SER A 17 4.11 -9.44 -8.12
CA SER A 17 4.17 -9.20 -6.68
C SER A 17 3.08 -8.22 -6.23
N ASP A 18 2.59 -8.37 -5.00
CA ASP A 18 1.56 -7.48 -4.45
C ASP A 18 2.06 -6.03 -4.34
N LEU A 19 3.37 -5.83 -4.20
CA LEU A 19 3.99 -4.51 -4.26
C LEU A 19 3.79 -3.83 -5.63
N VAL A 20 3.90 -4.57 -6.74
CA VAL A 20 3.69 -4.02 -8.09
C VAL A 20 2.22 -3.66 -8.29
N LYS A 21 1.29 -4.48 -7.80
CA LYS A 21 -0.16 -4.17 -7.83
C LYS A 21 -0.47 -2.91 -7.05
N LEU A 22 0.04 -2.80 -5.82
CA LEU A 22 -0.14 -1.61 -5.00
C LEU A 22 0.42 -0.37 -5.73
N GLY A 23 1.62 -0.46 -6.30
CA GLY A 23 2.22 0.65 -7.06
C GLY A 23 1.34 1.12 -8.23
N LYS A 24 0.71 0.19 -8.96
CA LYS A 24 -0.23 0.53 -10.05
C LYS A 24 -1.49 1.22 -9.53
N GLU A 25 -2.10 0.71 -8.47
CA GLU A 25 -3.27 1.34 -7.85
C GLU A 25 -2.95 2.75 -7.31
N MET A 26 -1.79 2.89 -6.66
CA MET A 26 -1.32 4.19 -6.15
C MET A 26 -1.03 5.18 -7.28
N LYS A 27 -0.48 4.73 -8.41
CA LYS A 27 -0.28 5.55 -9.62
C LYS A 27 -1.61 6.08 -10.16
N ILE A 28 -2.62 5.21 -10.29
CA ILE A 28 -3.97 5.61 -10.70
C ILE A 28 -4.54 6.66 -9.73
N GLY A 29 -4.29 6.50 -8.43
CA GLY A 29 -4.67 7.48 -7.42
C GLY A 29 -4.01 8.84 -7.63
N VAL A 30 -2.69 8.88 -7.89
CA VAL A 30 -1.97 10.12 -8.16
C VAL A 30 -2.44 10.77 -9.47
N GLU A 31 -2.67 9.99 -10.52
CA GLU A 31 -3.19 10.49 -11.80
C GLU A 31 -4.56 11.15 -11.63
N LYS A 32 -5.43 10.64 -10.75
CA LYS A 32 -6.70 11.29 -10.41
C LYS A 32 -6.48 12.65 -9.75
N LEU A 33 -5.57 12.74 -8.77
CA LEU A 33 -5.25 14.01 -8.10
C LEU A 33 -4.66 15.03 -9.07
N VAL A 34 -3.80 14.59 -10.00
CA VAL A 34 -3.28 15.44 -11.09
C VAL A 34 -4.41 15.98 -11.95
N ASN A 35 -5.35 15.12 -12.38
CA ASN A 35 -6.49 15.52 -13.19
C ASN A 35 -7.44 16.48 -12.46
N GLU A 36 -7.48 16.41 -11.13
CA GLU A 36 -8.24 17.34 -10.27
C GLU A 36 -7.50 18.67 -10.02
N GLY A 37 -6.26 18.82 -10.50
CA GLY A 37 -5.47 20.04 -10.36
C GLY A 37 -4.74 20.19 -9.01
N VAL A 38 -4.50 19.09 -8.30
CA VAL A 38 -3.72 19.10 -7.05
C VAL A 38 -2.25 19.39 -7.35
N GLU A 39 -1.68 20.44 -6.74
CA GLU A 39 -0.31 20.89 -7.00
C GLU A 39 0.77 19.89 -6.56
N GLU A 40 0.57 19.24 -5.41
CA GLU A 40 1.48 18.22 -4.86
C GLU A 40 0.70 16.92 -4.64
N PRO A 41 0.46 16.13 -5.69
CA PRO A 41 -0.36 14.94 -5.61
C PRO A 41 0.40 13.81 -4.92
N GLU A 42 -0.18 13.30 -3.84
CA GLU A 42 0.41 12.24 -3.02
C GLU A 42 -0.64 11.20 -2.65
N VAL A 43 -0.24 9.93 -2.68
CA VAL A 43 -1.09 8.82 -2.28
C VAL A 43 -0.36 7.93 -1.28
N VAL A 44 -1.09 7.45 -0.28
CA VAL A 44 -0.61 6.48 0.70
C VAL A 44 -1.28 5.12 0.48
N GLY A 45 -0.46 4.08 0.52
CA GLY A 45 -0.81 2.69 0.34
C GLY A 45 -0.27 1.84 1.48
N ILE A 46 -1.00 0.80 1.87
CA ILE A 46 -0.57 -0.12 2.93
C ILE A 46 -0.57 -1.54 2.39
N VAL A 47 0.54 -2.26 2.61
CA VAL A 47 0.65 -3.71 2.42
C VAL A 47 0.64 -4.39 3.78
N VAL A 48 -0.17 -5.43 3.94
CA VAL A 48 -0.13 -6.31 5.11
C VAL A 48 0.30 -7.71 4.70
N GLU A 49 1.46 -8.14 5.18
CA GLU A 49 2.02 -9.48 4.99
C GLU A 49 2.02 -10.23 6.34
N GLY A 50 1.02 -11.08 6.52
CA GLY A 50 0.83 -11.80 7.79
C GLY A 50 0.42 -10.87 8.93
N VAL A 51 1.37 -10.50 9.80
CA VAL A 51 1.15 -9.53 10.90
C VAL A 51 1.99 -8.27 10.72
N GLU A 52 2.82 -8.20 9.70
CA GLU A 52 3.61 -7.01 9.39
C GLU A 52 2.83 -6.11 8.44
N MET A 53 2.73 -4.83 8.81
CA MET A 53 2.10 -3.79 8.01
C MET A 53 3.17 -2.80 7.58
N THR A 54 3.32 -2.60 6.28
CA THR A 54 4.23 -1.62 5.69
C THR A 54 3.44 -0.55 4.95
N THR A 55 3.69 0.70 5.30
CA THR A 55 3.07 1.88 4.70
C THR A 55 3.99 2.48 3.67
N TYR A 56 3.44 2.76 2.49
CA TYR A 56 4.12 3.36 1.35
C TYR A 56 3.49 4.69 1.01
N LYS A 57 4.31 5.63 0.54
CA LYS A 57 3.88 6.87 -0.08
C LYS A 57 4.34 6.89 -1.52
N LEU A 58 3.47 7.35 -2.42
CA LEU A 58 3.76 7.59 -3.82
C LEU A 58 3.46 9.05 -4.12
N ASP A 59 4.47 9.77 -4.59
CA ASP A 59 4.35 11.15 -5.04
C ASP A 59 4.78 11.28 -6.51
N LEU A 60 4.32 12.36 -7.15
CA LEU A 60 4.78 12.78 -8.47
C LEU A 60 5.53 14.10 -8.31
N LYS A 61 6.81 14.14 -8.67
CA LYS A 61 7.60 15.38 -8.67
C LYS A 61 7.64 16.03 -10.04
N TYR A 62 8.08 17.29 -10.06
CA TYR A 62 8.12 18.18 -11.22
C TYR A 62 8.87 17.61 -12.44
N ASP A 63 9.74 16.62 -12.25
CA ASP A 63 10.39 15.90 -13.35
C ASP A 63 9.51 14.81 -13.99
N GLY A 64 8.24 14.71 -13.58
CA GLY A 64 7.30 13.71 -14.07
C GLY A 64 7.57 12.31 -13.53
N GLN A 65 8.46 12.16 -12.54
CA GLN A 65 8.80 10.85 -11.98
C GLN A 65 7.89 10.49 -10.81
N TYR A 66 7.27 9.31 -10.91
CA TYR A 66 6.56 8.68 -9.81
C TYR A 66 7.57 8.07 -8.83
N ARG A 67 7.49 8.44 -7.56
CA ARG A 67 8.42 7.94 -6.52
C ARG A 67 7.62 7.27 -5.42
N MET A 68 7.78 5.95 -5.32
CA MET A 68 7.21 5.15 -4.25
C MET A 68 8.28 4.83 -3.21
N TYR A 69 8.04 5.15 -1.94
CA TYR A 69 8.96 4.89 -0.83
C TYR A 69 8.22 4.45 0.42
N VAL A 70 8.92 3.71 1.29
CA VAL A 70 8.41 3.26 2.58
C VAL A 70 8.36 4.46 3.54
N LEU A 71 7.23 4.64 4.22
CA LEU A 71 7.10 5.59 5.32
C LEU A 71 7.39 4.94 6.67
N ASN A 72 6.78 3.80 6.93
CA ASN A 72 6.91 3.09 8.21
C ASN A 72 6.46 1.63 8.09
N SER A 73 6.92 0.79 9.01
CA SER A 73 6.45 -0.58 9.21
C SER A 73 6.11 -0.83 10.68
N CYS A 74 5.02 -1.55 10.94
CA CYS A 74 4.64 -1.96 12.30
C CYS A 74 4.01 -3.34 12.33
N TYR A 75 4.00 -3.97 13.49
CA TYR A 75 3.33 -5.26 13.71
C TYR A 75 1.91 -5.08 14.23
N LEU A 76 0.94 -5.69 13.55
CA LEU A 76 -0.45 -5.72 13.95
C LEU A 76 -0.66 -6.75 15.06
N SER A 77 -1.22 -6.31 16.18
CA SER A 77 -1.61 -7.21 17.26
C SER A 77 -2.82 -8.04 16.85
N ARG A 78 -2.75 -9.37 16.99
CA ARG A 78 -3.93 -10.23 16.84
C ARG A 78 -4.83 -10.06 18.06
N LYS A 79 -6.14 -9.88 17.84
CA LYS A 79 -7.13 -10.01 18.91
C LYS A 79 -7.14 -11.46 19.39
N MET A 80 -6.60 -11.73 20.58
CA MET A 80 -6.73 -13.03 21.23
C MET A 80 -8.14 -13.11 21.82
N ILE A 81 -9.00 -13.94 21.24
CA ILE A 81 -10.29 -14.27 21.87
C ILE A 81 -9.96 -15.35 22.90
N MET A 82 -9.88 -14.97 24.17
CA MET A 82 -9.86 -15.94 25.27
C MET A 82 -11.24 -16.58 25.34
N THR A 83 -11.38 -17.78 24.77
CA THR A 83 -12.50 -18.67 25.08
C THR A 83 -12.19 -19.35 26.41
N PHE A 84 -12.89 -18.94 27.47
CA PHE A 84 -12.92 -19.69 28.73
C PHE A 84 -13.78 -20.95 28.55
N PRO A 85 -13.41 -22.08 29.18
CA PRO A 85 -14.17 -23.34 29.09
C PRO A 85 -15.55 -23.25 29.74
#